data_AF-A0AAD9HWY6-F1
#
_entry.id   AF-A0AAD9HWY6-F1
#
_cell.length_a   1.000
_cell.length_b   1.000
_cell.length_c   1.000
_cell.angle_alpha   90.00
_cell.angle_beta   90.00
_cell.angle_gamma   90.00
#
_symmetry.space_group_name_H-M   'P 1'
#
loop_
_entity.id
_entity.type
_entity.pdbx_description
1 polymer ?
#
loop_
_entity_poly.entity_id
_entity_poly.type
_entity_poly.pdbx_seq_one_letter_code
_entity_poly.pdbx_strand_id
1 'polypeptide(L)'
;MWPTPCRDALDTTNMASDDLIQFDVIESQKENIQALPSGRSAKKLAELFTTPPVPQVQETVEQQTATPANPCGTQTINDSIRAEFEAEIANLADADDPLDVFDRYVRWTLDAYPSAQATRQSQLHLLLERATKQFVGAPQYRNDPRYLRLWLHYARLFADAPRETFVFLARHGIADALALFYEEYAEWLERAGRWAQAAEVYKLGIEREAHPAQRLLRKLGEFERRRAEKAGSEAEEPASPALPSVRPALAAKTDPFSAAAEAEAGRDPQAPRPSHGVGRQQQTGRPAKAKMAVFADVDSAAAPPALAARGPDSKGWDNIGSLAERKKENVMAPKPMAGETLKAGGKKSGAAKMAVFRDAD
;
A
#
# COMPACT_ATOMS: atom_id res chain seq x y z
N MET A 1 -46.11 20.18 -60.96
CA MET A 1 -44.99 19.23 -61.13
C MET A 1 -43.93 19.64 -60.12
N TRP A 2 -44.00 19.06 -58.92
CA TRP A 2 -43.14 19.41 -57.78
C TRP A 2 -42.20 18.23 -57.53
N PRO A 3 -40.87 18.43 -57.42
CA PRO A 3 -39.95 17.33 -57.17
C PRO A 3 -39.93 16.95 -55.69
N THR A 4 -40.01 15.65 -55.43
CA THR A 4 -39.79 14.98 -54.15
C THR A 4 -38.34 15.14 -53.68
N PRO A 5 -38.08 15.29 -52.36
CA PRO A 5 -36.72 15.33 -51.84
C PRO A 5 -36.13 13.91 -51.72
N CYS A 6 -34.92 13.73 -52.25
CA CYS A 6 -34.06 12.58 -51.93
C CYS A 6 -33.71 12.61 -50.45
N ARG A 7 -33.94 11.49 -49.77
CA ARG A 7 -33.56 11.26 -48.38
C ARG A 7 -32.19 10.59 -48.42
N ASP A 8 -31.13 11.37 -48.28
CA ASP A 8 -29.78 10.84 -48.06
C ASP A 8 -29.76 10.10 -46.73
N ALA A 9 -29.79 8.77 -46.80
CA ALA A 9 -29.42 7.90 -45.70
C ALA A 9 -27.89 7.93 -45.58
N LEU A 10 -27.38 8.87 -44.79
CA LEU A 10 -26.00 8.82 -44.33
C LEU A 10 -25.88 7.66 -43.35
N ASP A 11 -25.23 6.62 -43.84
CA ASP A 11 -24.72 5.46 -43.13
C ASP A 11 -24.00 5.88 -41.85
N THR A 12 -24.68 5.76 -40.70
CA THR A 12 -24.16 6.12 -39.37
C THR A 12 -23.68 4.88 -38.60
N THR A 13 -23.50 3.74 -39.26
CA THR A 13 -23.33 2.46 -38.55
C THR A 13 -21.89 2.02 -38.32
N ASN A 14 -20.88 2.73 -38.85
CA ASN A 14 -19.51 2.22 -38.88
C ASN A 14 -18.46 2.97 -38.03
N MET A 15 -18.89 3.85 -37.11
CA MET A 15 -17.97 4.51 -36.15
C MET A 15 -18.03 3.94 -34.73
N ALA A 16 -18.98 3.06 -34.43
CA ALA A 16 -19.13 2.48 -33.09
C ALA A 16 -18.27 1.21 -32.86
N SER A 17 -17.80 0.58 -33.92
CA SER A 17 -17.07 -0.70 -33.87
C SER A 17 -15.59 -0.55 -33.51
N ASP A 18 -15.00 0.62 -33.77
CA ASP A 18 -13.56 0.87 -33.66
C ASP A 18 -13.11 1.25 -32.22
N ASP A 19 -14.07 1.45 -31.30
CA ASP A 19 -13.82 1.75 -29.88
C ASP A 19 -14.17 0.55 -28.97
N LEU A 20 -14.50 -0.61 -29.56
CA LEU A 20 -14.80 -1.85 -28.83
C LEU A 20 -13.52 -2.59 -28.47
N ILE A 21 -13.26 -2.67 -27.16
CA ILE A 21 -12.10 -3.37 -26.61
C ILE A 21 -12.36 -4.88 -26.60
N GLN A 22 -11.46 -5.66 -27.20
CA GLN A 22 -11.50 -7.12 -27.13
C GLN A 22 -11.16 -7.59 -25.70
N PHE A 23 -12.16 -8.17 -25.02
CA PHE A 23 -12.03 -8.61 -23.64
C PHE A 23 -10.98 -9.72 -23.45
N ASP A 24 -10.83 -10.62 -24.42
CA ASP A 24 -9.90 -11.75 -24.36
C ASP A 24 -8.44 -11.32 -24.13
N VAL A 25 -8.06 -10.14 -24.67
CA VAL A 25 -6.73 -9.56 -24.48
C VAL A 25 -6.49 -9.24 -23.00
N ILE A 26 -7.48 -8.65 -22.33
CA ILE A 26 -7.40 -8.30 -20.90
C ILE A 26 -7.48 -9.56 -20.04
N GLU A 27 -8.33 -10.53 -20.42
CA GLU A 27 -8.47 -11.78 -19.67
C GLU A 27 -7.16 -12.58 -19.63
N SER A 28 -6.42 -12.60 -20.74
CA SER A 28 -5.12 -13.30 -20.82
C SER A 28 -4.07 -12.78 -19.85
N GLN A 29 -4.18 -11.50 -19.44
CA GLN A 29 -3.22 -10.83 -18.56
C GLN A 29 -3.81 -10.43 -17.20
N LYS A 30 -4.97 -10.96 -16.82
CA LYS A 30 -5.68 -10.56 -15.58
C LYS A 30 -4.85 -10.69 -14.31
N GLU A 31 -3.98 -11.69 -14.24
CA GLU A 31 -3.08 -11.93 -13.09
C GLU A 31 -1.99 -10.85 -12.95
N ASN A 32 -1.70 -10.11 -14.02
CA ASN A 32 -0.73 -9.00 -14.01
C ASN A 32 -1.37 -7.66 -13.62
N ILE A 33 -2.71 -7.61 -13.49
CA ILE A 33 -3.47 -6.39 -13.25
C ILE A 33 -3.79 -6.28 -11.76
N GLN A 34 -3.26 -5.25 -11.10
CA GLN A 34 -3.60 -4.96 -9.71
C GLN A 34 -5.01 -4.36 -9.60
N ALA A 35 -5.83 -4.92 -8.70
CA ALA A 35 -7.15 -4.38 -8.38
C ALA A 35 -7.04 -3.01 -7.68
N LEU A 36 -7.71 -1.99 -8.22
CA LEU A 36 -7.81 -0.65 -7.63
C LEU A 36 -9.26 -0.33 -7.28
N PRO A 37 -9.56 0.30 -6.12
CA PRO A 37 -10.92 0.71 -5.75
C PRO A 37 -11.56 1.69 -6.74
N SER A 38 -10.76 2.47 -7.45
CA SER A 38 -11.20 3.40 -8.50
C SER A 38 -11.46 2.72 -9.85
N GLY A 39 -11.14 1.44 -9.99
CA GLY A 39 -11.07 0.75 -11.28
C GLY A 39 -9.85 1.15 -12.11
N ARG A 40 -9.78 0.61 -13.33
CA ARG A 40 -8.75 0.87 -14.34
C ARG A 40 -9.39 1.12 -15.71
N SER A 41 -8.75 1.91 -16.55
CA SER A 41 -9.21 2.12 -17.92
C SER A 41 -8.97 0.86 -18.76
N ALA A 42 -10.05 0.26 -19.26
CA ALA A 42 -9.96 -0.91 -20.13
C ALA A 42 -9.22 -0.59 -21.44
N LYS A 43 -9.38 0.63 -21.98
CA LYS A 43 -8.69 1.08 -23.20
C LYS A 43 -7.18 1.12 -23.00
N LYS A 44 -6.73 1.64 -21.86
CA LYS A 44 -5.30 1.68 -21.50
C LYS A 44 -4.72 0.28 -21.32
N LEU A 45 -5.46 -0.62 -20.67
CA LEU A 45 -5.02 -2.01 -20.52
C LEU A 45 -4.92 -2.72 -21.88
N ALA A 46 -5.91 -2.52 -22.76
CA ALA A 46 -5.87 -3.05 -24.11
C ALA A 46 -4.69 -2.47 -24.90
N GLU A 47 -4.46 -1.16 -24.88
CA GLU A 47 -3.28 -0.53 -25.50
C GLU A 47 -1.98 -1.20 -25.01
N LEU A 48 -1.80 -1.36 -23.70
CA LEU A 48 -0.60 -1.98 -23.12
C LEU A 48 -0.38 -3.43 -23.54
N PHE A 49 -1.45 -4.19 -23.74
CA PHE A 49 -1.37 -5.62 -24.05
C PHE A 49 -1.44 -5.90 -25.55
N THR A 50 -2.01 -4.98 -26.34
CA THR A 50 -2.14 -5.07 -27.79
C THR A 50 -0.93 -4.51 -28.52
N THR A 51 -0.21 -3.51 -28.00
CA THR A 51 0.95 -2.94 -28.71
C THR A 51 2.15 -3.90 -28.70
N PRO A 52 2.52 -4.55 -29.83
CA PRO A 52 3.84 -5.15 -29.96
C PRO A 52 4.91 -4.05 -30.06
N PRO A 53 6.17 -4.32 -29.65
CA PRO A 53 7.26 -3.36 -29.72
C PRO A 53 7.71 -3.19 -31.18
N VAL A 54 7.07 -2.30 -31.93
CA VAL A 54 7.52 -1.91 -33.27
C VAL A 54 8.09 -0.49 -33.19
N PRO A 55 9.42 -0.30 -33.34
CA PRO A 55 9.95 1.03 -33.61
C PRO A 55 9.43 1.47 -34.99
N GLN A 56 8.81 2.64 -35.06
CA GLN A 56 8.46 3.26 -36.34
C GLN A 56 9.74 3.63 -37.09
N VAL A 57 10.24 2.72 -37.90
CA VAL A 57 11.12 3.01 -39.04
C VAL A 57 10.51 2.27 -40.22
N GLN A 58 10.12 3.03 -41.24
CA GLN A 58 9.79 2.49 -42.55
C GLN A 58 10.97 1.64 -43.04
N GLU A 59 10.77 0.35 -43.29
CA GLU A 59 11.23 -0.34 -44.51
C GLU A 59 10.81 -1.82 -44.54
N THR A 60 10.15 -2.17 -45.64
CA THR A 60 10.10 -3.45 -46.37
C THR A 60 10.22 -4.79 -45.62
N VAL A 61 9.11 -5.54 -45.68
CA VAL A 61 8.99 -7.00 -45.94
C VAL A 61 10.23 -7.84 -45.65
N GLU A 62 10.19 -8.70 -44.63
CA GLU A 62 10.36 -10.16 -44.77
C GLU A 62 10.08 -10.93 -43.47
N GLN A 63 9.58 -12.14 -43.66
CA GLN A 63 9.06 -13.09 -42.67
C GLN A 63 10.14 -13.55 -41.67
N GLN A 64 9.80 -13.63 -40.37
CA GLN A 64 10.31 -14.69 -39.48
C GLN A 64 9.62 -14.70 -38.09
N THR A 65 8.98 -15.85 -37.83
CA THR A 65 8.87 -16.62 -36.58
C THR A 65 8.51 -15.95 -35.25
N ALA A 66 7.35 -16.38 -34.74
CA ALA A 66 6.89 -16.14 -33.37
C ALA A 66 7.95 -16.53 -32.32
N THR A 67 8.47 -15.54 -31.61
CA THR A 67 9.21 -15.66 -30.36
C THR A 67 8.65 -14.66 -29.34
N PRO A 68 8.68 -14.95 -28.03
CA PRO A 68 7.89 -14.25 -27.03
C PRO A 68 8.35 -12.79 -26.84
N ALA A 69 7.36 -11.93 -26.57
CA ALA A 69 7.42 -10.48 -26.44
C ALA A 69 8.68 -9.95 -25.72
N ASN A 70 9.47 -9.15 -26.45
CA ASN A 70 10.57 -8.36 -25.90
C ASN A 70 10.01 -7.18 -25.07
N PRO A 71 10.36 -7.05 -23.78
CA PRO A 71 9.90 -5.96 -22.92
C PRO A 71 10.62 -4.62 -23.19
N CYS A 72 11.46 -4.51 -24.23
CA CYS A 72 12.38 -3.38 -24.43
C CYS A 72 11.70 -2.13 -25.02
N GLY A 73 10.80 -2.29 -26.00
CA GLY A 73 10.18 -1.14 -26.69
C GLY A 73 9.24 -0.32 -25.79
N THR A 74 8.45 -0.98 -24.95
CA THR A 74 7.57 -0.31 -23.99
C THR A 74 8.35 0.36 -22.86
N GLN A 75 9.52 -0.19 -22.47
CA GLN A 75 10.42 0.45 -21.51
C GLN A 75 10.93 1.79 -22.05
N THR A 76 11.40 1.84 -23.30
CA THR A 76 11.92 3.08 -23.91
C THR A 76 10.85 4.18 -24.01
N ILE A 77 9.61 3.85 -24.38
CA ILE A 77 8.51 4.82 -24.47
C ILE A 77 8.13 5.33 -23.06
N ASN A 78 8.07 4.44 -22.08
CA ASN A 78 7.77 4.85 -20.71
C ASN A 78 8.89 5.73 -20.13
N ASP A 79 10.14 5.44 -20.47
CA ASP A 79 11.30 6.23 -20.04
C ASP A 79 11.33 7.61 -20.70
N SER A 80 10.90 7.75 -21.96
CA SER A 80 10.80 9.07 -22.61
C SER A 80 9.69 9.92 -21.99
N ILE A 81 8.49 9.37 -21.81
CA ILE A 81 7.37 10.09 -21.16
C ILE A 81 7.73 10.46 -19.72
N ARG A 82 8.44 9.57 -19.01
CA ARG A 82 8.98 9.88 -17.69
C ARG A 82 9.94 11.07 -17.73
N ALA A 83 10.86 11.10 -18.68
CA ALA A 83 11.83 12.19 -18.80
C ALA A 83 11.13 13.55 -19.03
N GLU A 84 10.03 13.57 -19.78
CA GLU A 84 9.20 14.76 -19.97
C GLU A 84 8.58 15.24 -18.64
N PHE A 85 7.97 14.33 -17.86
CA PHE A 85 7.43 14.68 -16.54
C PHE A 85 8.51 15.13 -15.56
N GLU A 86 9.70 14.52 -15.56
CA GLU A 86 10.79 14.96 -14.69
C GLU A 86 11.35 16.32 -15.11
N ALA A 87 11.32 16.65 -16.42
CA ALA A 87 11.65 17.99 -16.90
C ALA A 87 10.59 19.02 -16.47
N GLU A 88 9.30 18.70 -16.53
CA GLU A 88 8.22 19.54 -15.98
C GLU A 88 8.42 19.74 -14.46
N ILE A 89 8.78 18.69 -13.73
CA ILE A 89 9.09 18.78 -12.30
C ILE A 89 10.32 19.67 -12.04
N ALA A 90 11.35 19.59 -12.87
CA ALA A 90 12.51 20.48 -12.75
C ALA A 90 12.13 21.95 -12.96
N ASN A 91 11.08 22.21 -13.76
CA ASN A 91 10.58 23.55 -14.05
C ASN A 91 9.31 23.95 -13.28
N LEU A 92 9.08 23.37 -12.10
CA LEU A 92 7.91 23.66 -11.25
C LEU A 92 7.74 25.15 -10.90
N ALA A 93 8.84 25.92 -10.90
CA ALA A 93 8.81 27.34 -10.56
C ALA A 93 8.06 28.19 -11.60
N ASP A 94 8.04 27.75 -12.86
CA ASP A 94 7.37 28.44 -13.96
C ASP A 94 5.94 27.92 -14.20
N ALA A 95 5.54 26.86 -13.49
CA ALA A 95 4.23 26.26 -13.65
C ALA A 95 3.15 27.00 -12.84
N ASP A 96 2.02 27.30 -13.47
CA ASP A 96 0.87 27.94 -12.79
C ASP A 96 0.25 27.04 -11.71
N ASP A 97 0.16 25.73 -11.96
CA ASP A 97 -0.31 24.71 -11.01
C ASP A 97 0.70 23.57 -10.86
N PRO A 98 1.72 23.71 -9.99
CA PRO A 98 2.71 22.66 -9.76
C PRO A 98 2.13 21.33 -9.27
N LEU A 99 0.97 21.33 -8.60
CA LEU A 99 0.33 20.10 -8.13
C LEU A 99 -0.21 19.24 -9.29
N ASP A 100 -0.69 19.89 -10.36
CA ASP A 100 -1.28 19.20 -11.51
C ASP A 100 -0.26 18.32 -12.25
N VAL A 101 0.99 18.76 -12.34
CA VAL A 101 2.09 17.96 -12.90
C VAL A 101 2.23 16.63 -12.16
N PHE A 102 2.18 16.65 -10.83
CA PHE A 102 2.25 15.44 -10.01
C PHE A 102 1.00 14.56 -10.15
N ASP A 103 -0.21 15.14 -10.22
CA ASP A 103 -1.44 14.37 -10.43
C ASP A 103 -1.42 13.64 -11.78
N ARG A 104 -1.08 14.36 -12.86
CA ARG A 104 -0.94 13.79 -14.21
C ARG A 104 0.11 12.68 -14.24
N TYR A 105 1.27 12.92 -13.61
CA TYR A 105 2.35 11.94 -13.59
C TYR A 105 2.00 10.68 -12.79
N VAL A 106 1.32 10.81 -11.64
CA VAL A 106 0.85 9.65 -10.85
C VAL A 106 -0.22 8.86 -11.61
N ARG A 107 -1.17 9.54 -12.25
CA ARG A 107 -2.20 8.88 -13.07
C ARG A 107 -1.58 8.12 -14.23
N TRP A 108 -0.66 8.76 -14.96
CA TRP A 108 0.11 8.10 -16.01
C TRP A 108 0.86 6.88 -15.47
N THR A 109 1.53 6.98 -14.32
CA THR A 109 2.27 5.85 -13.73
C THR A 109 1.35 4.68 -13.37
N LEU A 110 0.15 4.97 -12.84
CA LEU A 110 -0.84 3.92 -12.54
C LEU A 110 -1.39 3.26 -13.81
N ASP A 111 -1.56 4.03 -14.87
CA ASP A 111 -2.07 3.53 -16.16
C ASP A 111 -1.01 2.75 -16.94
N ALA A 112 0.25 3.23 -16.97
CA ALA A 112 1.36 2.62 -17.69
C ALA A 112 1.84 1.30 -17.06
N TYR A 113 1.65 1.13 -15.75
CA TYR A 113 2.05 -0.06 -15.01
C TYR A 113 0.84 -0.76 -14.36
N PRO A 114 0.37 -1.89 -14.94
CA PRO A 114 -0.73 -2.69 -14.39
C PRO A 114 -0.49 -3.16 -12.94
N SER A 115 0.77 -3.35 -12.56
CA SER A 115 1.23 -3.62 -11.19
C SER A 115 2.27 -2.59 -10.74
N ALA A 116 1.82 -1.34 -10.60
CA ALA A 116 2.68 -0.21 -10.23
C ALA A 116 3.33 -0.36 -8.84
N GLN A 117 2.69 -1.03 -7.88
CA GLN A 117 3.23 -1.19 -6.52
C GLN A 117 4.39 -2.19 -6.46
N ALA A 118 4.31 -3.29 -7.20
CA ALA A 118 5.32 -4.36 -7.17
C ALA A 118 6.52 -4.06 -8.07
N THR A 119 6.32 -3.24 -9.10
CA THR A 119 7.35 -2.98 -10.11
C THR A 119 8.28 -1.86 -9.65
N ARG A 120 9.55 -2.19 -9.35
CA ARG A 120 10.56 -1.17 -9.00
C ARG A 120 10.73 -0.11 -10.09
N GLN A 121 10.53 -0.47 -11.36
CA GLN A 121 10.61 0.43 -12.50
C GLN A 121 9.53 1.52 -12.51
N SER A 122 8.39 1.36 -11.81
CA SER A 122 7.35 2.41 -11.79
C SER A 122 7.79 3.62 -10.97
N GLN A 123 8.70 3.43 -10.00
CA GLN A 123 9.15 4.44 -9.03
C GLN A 123 8.02 5.22 -8.33
N LEU A 124 6.79 4.69 -8.33
CA LEU A 124 5.60 5.37 -7.83
C LEU A 124 5.74 5.80 -6.36
N HIS A 125 6.42 4.99 -5.56
CA HIS A 125 6.70 5.33 -4.16
C HIS A 125 7.55 6.59 -4.00
N LEU A 126 8.61 6.76 -4.79
CA LEU A 126 9.47 7.96 -4.75
C LEU A 126 8.71 9.18 -5.24
N LEU A 127 7.92 9.00 -6.29
CA LEU A 127 7.07 10.06 -6.84
C LEU A 127 6.08 10.58 -5.79
N LEU A 128 5.35 9.67 -5.13
CA LEU A 128 4.40 10.04 -4.07
C LEU A 128 5.11 10.65 -2.85
N GLU A 129 6.28 10.16 -2.44
CA GLU A 129 7.04 10.77 -1.35
C GLU A 129 7.52 12.18 -1.70
N ARG A 130 7.99 12.41 -2.93
CA ARG A 130 8.37 13.75 -3.40
C ARG A 130 7.16 14.68 -3.43
N ALA A 131 6.06 14.25 -4.03
CA ALA A 131 4.84 15.05 -4.14
C ALA A 131 4.26 15.43 -2.77
N THR A 132 4.14 14.45 -1.87
CA THR A 132 3.58 14.68 -0.53
C THR A 132 4.43 15.65 0.29
N LYS A 133 5.77 15.55 0.22
CA LYS A 133 6.70 16.44 0.94
C LYS A 133 6.76 17.85 0.37
N GLN A 134 6.69 18.02 -0.95
CA GLN A 134 6.78 19.32 -1.61
C GLN A 134 5.68 20.30 -1.17
N PHE A 135 4.44 19.83 -1.04
CA PHE A 135 3.29 20.72 -0.84
C PHE A 135 2.80 20.84 0.62
N VAL A 136 3.49 20.26 1.61
CA VAL A 136 3.08 20.35 3.04
C VAL A 136 3.00 21.82 3.49
N GLY A 137 3.97 22.63 3.06
CA GLY A 137 4.05 24.05 3.40
C GLY A 137 3.18 24.96 2.54
N ALA A 138 2.56 24.46 1.48
CA ALA A 138 1.82 25.27 0.52
C ALA A 138 0.34 25.40 0.93
N PRO A 139 -0.12 26.56 1.42
CA PRO A 139 -1.49 26.72 1.94
C PRO A 139 -2.56 26.55 0.86
N GLN A 140 -2.22 26.88 -0.40
CA GLN A 140 -3.13 26.81 -1.55
C GLN A 140 -3.66 25.39 -1.83
N TYR A 141 -2.88 24.36 -1.51
CA TYR A 141 -3.23 22.96 -1.78
C TYR A 141 -3.78 22.23 -0.57
N ARG A 142 -3.87 22.89 0.61
CA ARG A 142 -4.29 22.23 1.86
C ARG A 142 -5.65 21.57 1.74
N ASN A 143 -6.61 22.21 1.09
CA ASN A 143 -7.96 21.68 0.93
C ASN A 143 -8.27 21.27 -0.52
N ASP A 144 -7.25 21.00 -1.35
CA ASP A 144 -7.45 20.50 -2.71
C ASP A 144 -7.69 18.96 -2.66
N PRO A 145 -8.80 18.44 -3.23
CA PRO A 145 -9.05 17.01 -3.29
C PRO A 145 -7.99 16.22 -4.07
N ARG A 146 -7.29 16.82 -5.04
CA ARG A 146 -6.19 16.19 -5.79
C ARG A 146 -5.02 15.88 -4.85
N TYR A 147 -4.65 16.83 -4.01
CA TYR A 147 -3.57 16.65 -3.05
C TYR A 147 -3.92 15.57 -2.01
N LEU A 148 -5.16 15.56 -1.52
CA LEU A 148 -5.63 14.49 -0.63
C LEU A 148 -5.56 13.11 -1.29
N ARG A 149 -5.90 12.97 -2.57
CA ARG A 149 -5.80 11.69 -3.28
C ARG A 149 -4.37 11.18 -3.34
N LEU A 150 -3.38 12.03 -3.59
CA LEU A 150 -1.97 11.66 -3.56
C LEU A 150 -1.57 11.08 -2.19
N TRP A 151 -2.00 11.73 -1.10
CA TRP A 151 -1.79 11.23 0.26
C TRP A 151 -2.50 9.90 0.53
N LEU A 152 -3.72 9.72 0.04
CA LEU A 152 -4.46 8.47 0.18
C LEU A 152 -3.80 7.32 -0.60
N HIS A 153 -3.29 7.60 -1.81
CA HIS A 153 -2.50 6.63 -2.57
C HIS A 153 -1.23 6.24 -1.81
N TYR A 154 -0.52 7.21 -1.23
CA TYR A 154 0.64 6.94 -0.39
C TYR A 154 0.28 6.09 0.83
N ALA A 155 -0.79 6.44 1.54
CA ALA A 155 -1.25 5.74 2.75
C ALA A 155 -1.69 4.30 2.47
N ARG A 156 -2.39 4.05 1.35
CA ARG A 156 -2.91 2.71 1.00
C ARG A 156 -1.84 1.79 0.42
N LEU A 157 -0.97 2.31 -0.45
CA LEU A 157 -0.03 1.48 -1.21
C LEU A 157 1.32 1.32 -0.53
N PHE A 158 1.78 2.32 0.21
CA PHE A 158 3.16 2.34 0.69
C PHE A 158 3.27 2.51 2.22
N ALA A 159 2.37 3.23 2.89
CA ALA A 159 2.55 3.49 4.32
C ALA A 159 2.53 2.22 5.18
N ASP A 160 3.55 2.08 6.05
CA ASP A 160 3.66 0.98 7.01
C ASP A 160 2.64 1.12 8.16
N ALA A 161 2.55 2.33 8.68
CA ALA A 161 1.60 2.75 9.69
C ALA A 161 0.68 3.83 9.10
N PRO A 162 -0.38 3.47 8.36
CA PRO A 162 -1.30 4.45 7.74
C PRO A 162 -1.90 5.43 8.76
N ARG A 163 -2.07 5.01 10.03
CA ARG A 163 -2.46 5.88 11.14
C ARG A 163 -1.57 7.12 11.27
N GLU A 164 -0.25 6.95 11.16
CA GLU A 164 0.69 8.07 11.29
C GLU A 164 0.49 9.09 10.18
N THR A 165 0.19 8.63 8.96
CA THR A 165 -0.11 9.50 7.82
C THR A 165 -1.36 10.33 8.08
N PHE A 166 -2.46 9.72 8.56
CA PHE A 166 -3.69 10.47 8.88
C PHE A 166 -3.50 11.45 10.04
N VAL A 167 -2.73 11.07 11.07
CA VAL A 167 -2.40 11.96 12.19
C VAL A 167 -1.51 13.12 11.72
N PHE A 168 -0.56 12.86 10.83
CA PHE A 168 0.29 13.90 10.23
C PHE A 168 -0.57 14.90 9.44
N LEU A 169 -1.46 14.43 8.57
CA LEU A 169 -2.39 15.27 7.82
C LEU A 169 -3.23 16.17 8.73
N ALA A 170 -3.84 15.60 9.77
CA ALA A 170 -4.66 16.33 10.72
C ALA A 170 -3.88 17.40 11.53
N ARG A 171 -2.58 17.18 11.78
CA ARG A 171 -1.74 18.16 12.50
C ARG A 171 -1.33 19.34 11.62
N HIS A 172 -1.06 19.07 10.35
CA HIS A 172 -0.73 20.11 9.37
C HIS A 172 -1.97 20.83 8.83
N GLY A 173 -3.16 20.41 9.25
CA GLY A 173 -4.44 20.94 8.79
C GLY A 173 -4.65 20.72 7.29
N ILE A 174 -4.16 19.58 6.78
CA ILE A 174 -4.31 19.20 5.38
C ILE A 174 -5.61 18.42 5.25
N ALA A 175 -6.46 18.87 4.32
CA ALA A 175 -7.75 18.30 3.98
C ALA A 175 -8.78 18.26 5.12
N ASP A 176 -8.62 19.15 6.12
CA ASP A 176 -9.53 19.26 7.25
C ASP A 176 -10.97 19.60 6.81
N ALA A 177 -11.13 20.35 5.71
CA ALA A 177 -12.43 20.73 5.17
C ALA A 177 -13.03 19.69 4.21
N LEU A 178 -12.33 18.58 3.90
CA LEU A 178 -12.78 17.59 2.93
C LEU A 178 -13.38 16.36 3.62
N ALA A 179 -14.63 16.04 3.28
CA ALA A 179 -15.32 14.86 3.81
C ALA A 179 -14.55 13.56 3.49
N LEU A 180 -13.88 13.52 2.33
CA LEU A 180 -13.09 12.38 1.88
C LEU A 180 -11.99 11.98 2.88
N PHE A 181 -11.40 12.93 3.60
CA PHE A 181 -10.37 12.62 4.60
C PHE A 181 -10.94 11.78 5.75
N TYR A 182 -12.08 12.23 6.31
CA TYR A 182 -12.74 11.55 7.42
C TYR A 182 -13.35 10.21 7.02
N GLU A 183 -13.95 10.13 5.82
CA GLU A 183 -14.45 8.88 5.24
C GLU A 183 -13.35 7.81 5.22
N GLU A 184 -12.21 8.14 4.61
CA GLU A 184 -11.10 7.21 4.42
C GLU A 184 -10.42 6.82 5.74
N TYR A 185 -10.27 7.79 6.65
CA TYR A 185 -9.67 7.52 7.94
C TYR A 185 -10.58 6.63 8.81
N ALA A 186 -11.89 6.89 8.80
CA ALA A 186 -12.85 6.07 9.54
C ALA A 186 -12.99 4.67 8.94
N GLU A 187 -13.02 4.52 7.61
CA GLU A 187 -13.02 3.20 6.96
C GLU A 187 -11.75 2.40 7.28
N TRP A 188 -10.58 3.06 7.36
CA TRP A 188 -9.35 2.40 7.79
C TRP A 188 -9.45 1.92 9.25
N LEU A 189 -9.95 2.76 10.16
CA LEU A 189 -10.17 2.39 11.57
C LEU A 189 -11.18 1.25 11.73
N GLU A 190 -12.22 1.23 10.91
CA GLU A 190 -13.21 0.16 10.84
C GLU A 190 -12.57 -1.17 10.46
N ARG A 191 -11.76 -1.19 9.39
CA ARG A 191 -10.99 -2.38 8.96
C ARG A 191 -9.99 -2.84 10.03
N ALA A 192 -9.46 -1.92 10.83
CA ALA A 192 -8.60 -2.22 11.97
C ALA A 192 -9.37 -2.64 13.25
N GLY A 193 -10.70 -2.73 13.21
CA GLY A 193 -11.55 -3.12 14.34
C GLY A 193 -11.72 -2.05 15.41
N ARG A 194 -11.32 -0.79 15.14
CA ARG A 194 -11.35 0.32 16.11
C ARG A 194 -12.58 1.21 15.93
N TRP A 195 -13.75 0.62 16.17
CA TRP A 195 -15.06 1.24 15.92
C TRP A 195 -15.32 2.52 16.72
N ALA A 196 -14.88 2.58 17.98
CA ALA A 196 -15.05 3.78 18.80
C ALA A 196 -14.31 4.99 18.20
N GLN A 197 -13.06 4.78 17.77
CA GLN A 197 -12.25 5.82 17.13
C GLN A 197 -12.82 6.21 15.77
N ALA A 198 -13.35 5.25 14.99
CA ALA A 198 -13.99 5.55 13.71
C ALA A 198 -15.21 6.48 13.89
N ALA A 199 -16.02 6.25 14.93
CA ALA A 199 -17.16 7.11 15.26
C ALA A 199 -16.73 8.53 15.65
N GLU A 200 -15.65 8.66 16.43
CA GLU A 200 -15.07 9.97 16.78
C GLU A 200 -14.60 10.74 15.53
N VAL A 201 -13.96 10.05 14.58
CA VAL A 201 -13.49 10.66 13.33
C VAL A 201 -14.65 11.19 12.49
N TYR A 202 -15.75 10.45 12.36
CA TYR A 202 -16.94 10.94 11.66
C TYR A 202 -17.53 12.17 12.36
N LYS A 203 -17.65 12.15 13.69
CA LYS A 203 -18.14 13.31 14.46
C LYS A 203 -17.25 14.52 14.28
N LEU A 204 -15.93 14.34 14.32
CA LEU A 204 -14.97 15.40 14.08
C LEU A 204 -15.12 16.02 12.68
N GLY A 205 -15.36 15.19 11.65
CA GLY A 205 -15.61 15.69 10.30
C GLY A 205 -16.91 16.50 10.19
N ILE A 206 -17.93 16.15 10.99
CA ILE A 206 -19.20 16.90 11.06
C ILE A 206 -18.99 18.22 11.82
N GLU A 207 -18.28 18.19 12.95
CA GLU A 207 -17.93 19.38 13.73
C GLU A 207 -17.10 20.40 12.93
N ARG A 208 -16.26 19.91 12.01
CA ARG A 208 -15.45 20.72 11.11
C ARG A 208 -16.15 21.07 9.79
N GLU A 209 -17.44 20.74 9.66
CA GLU A 209 -18.26 21.03 8.49
C GLU A 209 -17.61 20.58 7.18
N ALA A 210 -17.08 19.35 7.15
CA ALA A 210 -16.35 18.85 6.00
C ALA A 210 -17.27 18.66 4.78
N HIS A 211 -16.81 19.08 3.60
CA HIS A 211 -17.58 19.11 2.36
C HIS A 211 -17.27 17.89 1.48
N PRO A 212 -18.27 17.25 0.84
CA PRO A 212 -19.72 17.47 0.96
C PRO A 212 -20.33 16.86 2.24
N ALA A 213 -20.97 17.67 3.09
CA ALA A 213 -21.49 17.23 4.39
C ALA A 213 -22.56 16.13 4.27
N GLN A 214 -23.43 16.20 3.26
CA GLN A 214 -24.45 15.19 3.01
C GLN A 214 -23.84 13.80 2.75
N ARG A 215 -22.69 13.76 2.06
CA ARG A 215 -21.98 12.52 1.78
C ARG A 215 -21.40 11.94 3.07
N LEU A 216 -20.83 12.77 3.92
CA LEU A 216 -20.30 12.36 5.22
C LEU A 216 -21.39 11.80 6.15
N LEU A 217 -22.55 12.46 6.21
CA LEU A 217 -23.70 11.98 7.00
C LEU A 217 -24.22 10.62 6.52
N ARG A 218 -24.32 10.44 5.19
CA ARG A 218 -24.70 9.15 4.61
C ARG A 218 -23.70 8.05 5.00
N LYS A 219 -22.40 8.35 4.93
CA LYS A 219 -21.32 7.43 5.30
C LYS A 219 -21.33 7.07 6.78
N LEU A 220 -21.63 8.03 7.66
CA LEU A 220 -21.85 7.77 9.08
C LEU A 220 -23.03 6.81 9.30
N GLY A 221 -24.16 7.01 8.62
CA GLY A 221 -25.30 6.08 8.71
C GLY A 221 -24.98 4.67 8.20
N GLU A 222 -24.21 4.56 7.11
CA GLU A 222 -23.71 3.26 6.61
C GLU A 222 -22.77 2.58 7.62
N PHE A 223 -21.94 3.35 8.33
CA PHE A 223 -21.06 2.86 9.38
C PHE A 223 -21.83 2.39 10.62
N GLU A 224 -22.82 3.15 11.08
CA GLU A 224 -23.67 2.78 12.22
C GLU A 224 -24.46 1.50 11.95
N ARG A 225 -24.99 1.34 10.73
CA ARG A 225 -25.65 0.10 10.31
C ARG A 225 -24.70 -1.09 10.39
N ARG A 226 -23.50 -1.00 9.81
CA ARG A 226 -22.49 -2.08 9.86
C ARG A 226 -22.06 -2.41 11.29
N ARG A 227 -21.93 -1.38 12.15
CA ARG A 227 -21.62 -1.55 13.56
C ARG A 227 -22.74 -2.29 14.31
N ALA A 228 -24.00 -1.98 14.01
CA ALA A 228 -25.16 -2.64 14.61
C ALA A 228 -25.31 -4.11 14.14
N GLU A 229 -25.13 -4.37 12.85
CA GLU A 229 -25.12 -5.72 12.27
C GLU A 229 -24.07 -6.60 12.94
N LYS A 230 -22.85 -6.08 13.13
CA LYS A 230 -21.77 -6.81 13.82
C LYS A 230 -22.10 -7.10 15.29
N ALA A 231 -22.66 -6.12 16.00
CA ALA A 231 -23.08 -6.31 17.39
C ALA A 231 -24.20 -7.37 17.51
N GLY A 232 -25.07 -7.48 16.50
CA GLY A 232 -26.08 -8.54 16.41
C GLY A 232 -25.45 -9.92 16.15
N SER A 233 -24.50 -10.02 15.22
CA SER A 233 -23.86 -11.32 14.89
C SER A 233 -22.96 -11.86 16.00
N GLU A 234 -22.24 -11.00 16.74
CA GLU A 234 -21.42 -11.42 17.88
C GLU A 234 -22.27 -11.96 19.06
N ALA A 235 -23.56 -11.60 19.12
CA ALA A 235 -24.49 -12.12 20.12
C ALA A 235 -25.14 -13.46 19.73
N GLU A 236 -25.12 -13.81 18.44
CA GLU A 236 -25.85 -14.97 17.89
C GLU A 236 -24.94 -16.16 17.51
N GLU A 237 -23.61 -15.97 17.45
CA GLU A 237 -22.68 -17.10 17.22
C GLU A 237 -22.61 -18.02 18.46
N PRO A 238 -22.95 -19.31 18.35
CA PRO A 238 -22.78 -20.26 19.43
C PRO A 238 -21.29 -20.46 19.71
N ALA A 239 -20.80 -19.85 20.80
CA ALA A 239 -19.42 -19.96 21.25
C ALA A 239 -18.98 -21.42 21.42
N SER A 240 -18.30 -21.97 20.41
CA SER A 240 -17.68 -23.30 20.45
C SER A 240 -16.36 -23.23 19.69
N PRO A 241 -15.26 -23.80 20.22
CA PRO A 241 -15.22 -25.09 20.92
C PRO A 241 -15.22 -24.98 22.45
N ALA A 242 -15.80 -25.97 23.12
CA ALA A 242 -16.02 -26.05 24.58
C ALA A 242 -14.75 -25.98 25.46
N LEU A 243 -13.55 -25.96 24.88
CA LEU A 243 -12.29 -25.71 25.58
C LEU A 243 -11.40 -24.81 24.70
N PRO A 244 -11.11 -23.56 25.10
CA PRO A 244 -10.22 -22.71 24.34
C PRO A 244 -8.77 -23.19 24.51
N SER A 245 -8.10 -23.53 23.42
CA SER A 245 -6.64 -23.66 23.39
C SER A 245 -6.02 -22.26 23.44
N VAL A 246 -6.00 -21.65 24.64
CA VAL A 246 -5.35 -20.37 24.87
C VAL A 246 -3.85 -20.64 25.01
N ARG A 247 -3.01 -19.98 24.20
CA ARG A 247 -1.55 -20.03 24.39
C ARG A 247 -1.23 -19.23 25.67
N PRO A 248 -0.74 -19.87 26.74
CA PRO A 248 -0.43 -19.15 27.97
C PRO A 248 0.75 -18.19 27.71
N ALA A 249 0.53 -16.90 27.93
CA ALA A 249 1.54 -15.87 27.74
C ALA A 249 2.70 -16.08 28.73
N LEU A 250 3.94 -16.05 28.23
CA LEU A 250 5.17 -16.26 29.02
C LEU A 250 5.28 -17.63 29.72
N ALA A 251 4.52 -18.65 29.29
CA ALA A 251 4.67 -19.98 29.87
C ALA A 251 6.03 -20.61 29.53
N ALA A 252 6.61 -21.30 30.50
CA ALA A 252 7.77 -22.12 30.27
C ALA A 252 7.41 -23.24 29.28
N LYS A 253 8.20 -23.36 28.19
CA LYS A 253 8.13 -24.53 27.31
C LYS A 253 8.76 -25.71 28.04
N THR A 254 7.95 -26.47 28.78
CA THR A 254 8.36 -27.76 29.33
C THR A 254 7.95 -28.83 28.34
N ASP A 255 8.90 -29.31 27.54
CA ASP A 255 8.68 -30.49 26.71
C ASP A 255 8.96 -31.75 27.57
N PRO A 256 7.94 -32.59 27.84
CA PRO A 256 8.09 -33.78 28.69
C PRO A 256 9.05 -34.83 28.10
N PHE A 257 9.44 -34.73 26.82
CA PHE A 257 10.39 -35.63 26.17
C PHE A 257 11.76 -34.97 25.87
N SER A 258 11.92 -33.68 26.18
CA SER A 258 13.19 -32.96 25.96
C SER A 258 14.38 -33.55 26.73
N ALA A 259 14.15 -34.15 27.89
CA ALA A 259 15.20 -34.82 28.66
C ALA A 259 15.85 -35.99 27.91
N ALA A 260 15.12 -36.65 26.99
CA ALA A 260 15.65 -37.72 26.15
C ALA A 260 16.31 -37.18 24.86
N ALA A 261 15.79 -36.09 24.29
CA ALA A 261 16.33 -35.46 23.08
C ALA A 261 17.62 -34.64 23.34
N GLU A 262 17.74 -33.99 24.51
CA GLU A 262 18.94 -33.25 24.93
C GLU A 262 20.15 -34.16 25.23
N ALA A 263 19.93 -35.46 25.42
CA ALA A 263 21.00 -36.43 25.64
C ALA A 263 21.71 -36.86 24.34
N GLU A 264 21.03 -36.79 23.18
CA GLU A 264 21.61 -37.18 21.88
C GLU A 264 21.90 -36.01 20.94
N ALA A 265 21.17 -34.89 21.03
CA ALA A 265 21.42 -33.72 20.19
C ALA A 265 22.35 -32.74 20.92
N GLY A 266 23.56 -32.56 20.41
CA GLY A 266 24.51 -31.55 20.87
C GLY A 266 23.83 -30.19 21.05
N ARG A 267 23.96 -29.64 22.25
CA ARG A 267 23.35 -28.38 22.72
C ARG A 267 23.54 -27.24 21.71
N ASP A 268 22.43 -26.70 21.21
CA ASP A 268 22.43 -25.43 20.47
C ASP A 268 22.84 -24.30 21.43
N PRO A 269 23.97 -23.60 21.21
CA PRO A 269 24.47 -22.57 22.12
C PRO A 269 23.55 -21.34 22.24
N GLN A 270 22.56 -21.20 21.35
CA GLN A 270 21.60 -20.09 21.33
C GLN A 270 20.24 -20.44 21.99
N ALA A 271 20.03 -21.69 22.42
CA ALA A 271 18.77 -22.09 23.04
C ALA A 271 18.58 -21.39 24.41
N PRO A 272 17.42 -20.73 24.66
CA PRO A 272 17.15 -20.08 25.93
C PRO A 272 17.08 -21.14 27.03
N ARG A 273 17.98 -21.03 28.02
CA ARG A 273 17.94 -21.89 29.22
C ARG A 273 16.60 -21.66 29.93
N PRO A 274 15.83 -22.71 30.26
CA PRO A 274 14.63 -22.54 31.06
C PRO A 274 15.02 -22.01 32.43
N SER A 275 14.65 -20.76 32.71
CA SER A 275 14.75 -20.19 34.04
C SER A 275 13.64 -20.81 34.89
N HIS A 276 13.95 -21.88 35.63
CA HIS A 276 13.13 -22.27 36.76
C HIS A 276 13.18 -21.12 37.78
N GLY A 277 12.08 -20.37 37.85
CA GLY A 277 11.90 -19.25 38.74
C GLY A 277 11.92 -19.70 40.20
N VAL A 278 13.10 -19.82 40.78
CA VAL A 278 13.34 -19.64 42.20
C VAL A 278 14.32 -18.48 42.35
N GLY A 279 13.85 -17.29 41.97
CA GLY A 279 14.54 -16.05 42.31
C GLY A 279 14.45 -15.87 43.82
N ARG A 280 15.49 -16.30 44.53
CA ARG A 280 15.74 -15.90 45.93
C ARG A 280 15.64 -14.37 45.97
N GLN A 281 14.63 -13.83 46.67
CA GLN A 281 14.48 -12.40 46.89
C GLN A 281 15.79 -11.83 47.43
N GLN A 282 16.57 -11.20 46.56
CA GLN A 282 17.68 -10.38 46.99
C GLN A 282 17.07 -9.06 47.44
N GLN A 283 16.90 -8.93 48.76
CA GLN A 283 16.64 -7.66 49.42
C GLN A 283 17.76 -6.70 49.04
N THR A 284 17.58 -5.95 47.95
CA THR A 284 18.39 -4.78 47.63
C THR A 284 17.60 -3.54 47.99
N GLY A 285 17.40 -3.37 49.30
CA GLY A 285 17.00 -2.10 49.88
C GLY A 285 18.12 -1.08 49.68
N ARG A 286 18.19 -0.48 48.50
CA ARG A 286 18.89 0.81 48.33
C ARG A 286 17.99 1.90 48.91
N PRO A 287 18.55 2.90 49.63
CA PRO A 287 17.73 3.92 50.30
C PRO A 287 16.88 4.64 49.26
N ALA A 288 15.57 4.62 49.48
CA ALA A 288 14.59 5.18 48.55
C ALA A 288 14.73 6.71 48.51
N LYS A 289 15.40 7.23 47.49
CA LYS A 289 15.18 8.62 47.07
C LYS A 289 13.69 8.76 46.74
N ALA A 290 13.05 9.85 47.20
CA ALA A 290 11.63 10.11 46.97
C ALA A 290 11.33 9.98 45.46
N LYS A 291 10.51 8.99 45.09
CA LYS A 291 10.08 8.77 43.72
C LYS A 291 8.86 9.65 43.48
N MET A 292 8.85 10.42 42.39
CA MET A 292 7.69 11.21 42.00
C MET A 292 6.46 10.30 41.87
N ALA A 293 5.33 10.70 42.45
CA ALA A 293 4.08 9.98 42.29
C ALA A 293 3.63 10.07 40.83
N VAL A 294 3.31 8.93 40.23
CA VAL A 294 2.72 8.88 38.89
C VAL A 294 1.28 9.39 39.01
N PHE A 295 0.92 10.37 38.21
CA PHE A 295 -0.45 10.90 38.17
C PHE A 295 -1.42 9.79 37.73
N ALA A 296 -2.37 9.45 38.61
CA ALA A 296 -3.46 8.54 38.30
C ALA A 296 -4.67 9.40 37.95
N ASP A 297 -4.96 9.52 36.67
CA ASP A 297 -6.17 10.17 36.20
C ASP A 297 -7.34 9.17 36.33
N VAL A 298 -7.98 9.17 37.50
CA VAL A 298 -9.15 8.32 37.80
C VAL A 298 -10.47 9.01 37.42
N ASP A 299 -10.44 10.32 37.15
CA ASP A 299 -11.64 11.14 36.90
C ASP A 299 -11.82 11.55 35.42
N SER A 300 -10.81 11.44 34.56
CA SER A 300 -11.00 11.54 33.11
C SER A 300 -11.59 10.25 32.54
N ALA A 301 -12.92 10.12 32.60
CA ALA A 301 -13.65 9.11 31.82
C ALA A 301 -13.56 9.36 30.29
N ALA A 302 -12.94 10.46 29.85
CA ALA A 302 -12.67 10.75 28.46
C ALA A 302 -11.36 10.10 28.02
N ALA A 303 -11.45 9.10 27.14
CA ALA A 303 -10.29 8.64 26.38
C ALA A 303 -9.69 9.85 25.62
N PRO A 304 -8.35 9.93 25.47
CA PRO A 304 -7.75 10.99 24.67
C PRO A 304 -8.36 10.95 23.26
N PRO A 305 -8.80 12.11 22.71
CA PRO A 305 -9.49 12.14 21.43
C PRO A 305 -8.63 11.49 20.34
N ALA A 306 -9.27 10.79 19.39
CA ALA A 306 -8.59 10.10 18.29
C ALA A 306 -7.51 10.94 17.58
N LEU A 307 -7.71 12.27 17.55
CA LEU A 307 -6.78 13.27 17.08
C LEU A 307 -6.52 14.33 18.15
N ALA A 308 -5.82 13.96 19.22
CA ALA A 308 -5.38 14.92 20.23
C ALA A 308 -4.48 15.99 19.61
N ALA A 309 -4.98 17.23 19.58
CA ALA A 309 -4.19 18.42 19.32
C ALA A 309 -3.18 18.56 20.47
N ARG A 310 -1.91 18.20 20.22
CA ARG A 310 -0.83 18.44 21.16
C ARG A 310 -0.40 19.91 21.02
N GLY A 311 -0.02 20.53 22.14
CA GLY A 311 0.37 21.95 22.17
C GLY A 311 1.44 22.33 21.13
N PRO A 312 1.57 23.64 20.85
CA PRO A 312 2.40 24.20 19.77
C PRO A 312 3.90 23.81 19.86
N ASP A 313 4.35 23.30 21.01
CA ASP A 313 5.74 22.97 21.31
C ASP A 313 6.13 21.53 20.93
N SER A 314 5.24 20.78 20.28
CA SER A 314 5.45 19.36 19.94
C SER A 314 6.38 19.13 18.75
N LYS A 315 7.67 19.43 18.92
CA LYS A 315 8.72 19.11 17.93
C LYS A 315 8.75 17.61 17.58
N GLY A 316 8.90 17.29 16.30
CA GLY A 316 9.11 15.91 15.81
C GLY A 316 8.05 15.36 14.85
N TRP A 317 7.04 16.14 14.48
CA TRP A 317 6.05 15.79 13.45
C TRP A 317 6.06 16.73 12.24
N ASP A 318 7.15 17.50 12.12
CA ASP A 318 7.37 18.43 11.01
C ASP A 318 7.57 17.67 9.69
N ASN A 319 8.10 16.44 9.74
CA ASN A 319 8.31 15.56 8.59
C ASN A 319 7.98 14.10 8.94
N ILE A 320 7.32 13.37 8.03
CA ILE A 320 6.96 11.94 8.19
C ILE A 320 8.10 10.95 7.82
N GLY A 321 9.32 11.46 7.55
CA GLY A 321 10.48 10.67 7.13
C GLY A 321 10.32 10.04 5.73
N SER A 322 11.32 9.30 5.26
CA SER A 322 11.13 8.37 4.12
C SER A 322 10.72 6.98 4.61
N LEU A 323 10.04 6.20 3.78
CA LEU A 323 9.70 4.81 4.12
C LEU A 323 10.96 3.96 4.35
N ALA A 324 12.01 4.22 3.59
CA ALA A 324 13.30 3.56 3.75
C ALA A 324 13.91 3.85 5.13
N GLU A 325 13.86 5.10 5.61
CA GLU A 325 14.34 5.46 6.96
C GLU A 325 13.55 4.77 8.06
N ARG A 326 12.23 4.66 7.92
CA ARG A 326 11.36 4.03 8.94
C ARG A 326 11.55 2.52 9.03
N LYS A 327 11.91 1.87 7.91
CA LYS A 327 12.08 0.40 7.83
C LYS A 327 13.53 -0.08 7.93
N LYS A 328 14.51 0.82 8.04
CA LYS A 328 15.94 0.47 8.02
C LYS A 328 16.34 -0.56 9.10
N GLU A 329 15.64 -0.58 10.23
CA GLU A 329 15.91 -1.53 11.34
C GLU A 329 15.09 -2.83 11.25
N ASN A 330 13.98 -2.81 10.49
CA ASN A 330 13.10 -3.97 10.29
C ASN A 330 13.48 -4.81 9.07
N VAL A 331 14.28 -4.26 8.14
CA VAL A 331 14.65 -4.91 6.88
C VAL A 331 16.17 -5.03 6.79
N MET A 332 16.68 -6.26 6.74
CA MET A 332 18.10 -6.50 6.48
C MET A 332 18.39 -6.37 4.98
N ALA A 333 19.46 -5.67 4.62
CA ALA A 333 19.87 -5.53 3.23
C ALA A 333 20.17 -6.90 2.60
N PRO A 334 19.73 -7.15 1.35
CA PRO A 334 19.95 -8.42 0.69
C PRO A 334 21.45 -8.66 0.50
N LYS A 335 21.95 -9.79 1.01
CA LYS A 335 23.29 -10.26 0.68
C LYS A 335 23.25 -10.90 -0.71
N PRO A 336 24.18 -10.58 -1.63
CA PRO A 336 24.23 -11.25 -2.92
C PRO A 336 24.43 -12.74 -2.71
N MET A 337 23.68 -13.58 -3.43
CA MET A 337 23.86 -15.04 -3.43
C MET A 337 25.16 -15.39 -4.16
N ALA A 338 26.29 -15.09 -3.53
CA ALA A 338 27.60 -15.49 -4.00
C ALA A 338 27.83 -16.96 -3.66
N GLY A 339 27.11 -17.85 -4.36
CA GLY A 339 27.42 -19.28 -4.47
C GLY A 339 27.83 -19.98 -3.17
N GLU A 340 27.07 -19.81 -2.08
CA GLU A 340 27.32 -20.56 -0.85
C GLU A 340 26.91 -22.02 -1.06
N THR A 341 27.78 -22.77 -1.73
CA THR A 341 27.64 -24.21 -1.88
C THR A 341 27.87 -24.83 -0.51
N LEU A 342 26.81 -25.36 0.11
CA LEU A 342 26.92 -26.28 1.23
C LEU A 342 27.99 -27.33 0.87
N LYS A 343 29.08 -27.37 1.64
CA LYS A 343 30.05 -28.46 1.53
C LYS A 343 29.40 -29.73 2.08
N ALA A 344 28.54 -30.34 1.27
CA ALA A 344 28.16 -31.72 1.44
C ALA A 344 29.44 -32.55 1.28
N GLY A 345 30.03 -32.94 2.41
CA GLY A 345 31.12 -33.92 2.46
C GLY A 345 30.60 -35.29 2.05
N GLY A 346 30.37 -35.48 0.76
CA GLY A 346 29.95 -36.76 0.17
C GLY A 346 30.94 -37.16 -0.91
N LYS A 347 31.57 -38.34 -0.75
CA LYS A 347 32.39 -38.99 -1.77
C LYS A 347 31.64 -38.99 -3.11
N LYS A 348 32.23 -38.40 -4.15
CA LYS A 348 31.71 -38.47 -5.53
C LYS A 348 31.74 -39.93 -5.97
N SER A 349 30.59 -40.62 -5.91
CA SER A 349 30.38 -41.80 -6.75
C SER A 349 30.23 -41.32 -8.19
N GLY A 350 31.03 -41.88 -9.09
CA GLY A 350 30.97 -41.55 -10.52
C GLY A 350 29.67 -42.04 -11.12
N ALA A 351 28.62 -41.23 -11.09
CA ALA A 351 27.43 -41.43 -11.90
C ALA A 351 27.60 -40.71 -13.25
N ALA A 352 27.16 -41.37 -14.32
CA ALA A 352 27.30 -40.92 -15.70
C ALA A 352 26.68 -39.54 -15.92
N LYS A 353 27.41 -38.65 -16.61
CA LYS A 353 26.95 -37.32 -16.99
C LYS A 353 25.78 -37.45 -17.99
N MET A 354 24.66 -36.76 -17.73
CA MET A 354 23.56 -36.64 -18.68
C MET A 354 24.07 -36.08 -20.01
N ALA A 355 23.80 -36.79 -21.10
CA ALA A 355 24.05 -36.29 -22.44
C ALA A 355 23.00 -35.23 -22.79
N VAL A 356 23.40 -33.96 -22.84
CA VAL A 356 22.59 -32.88 -23.41
C VAL A 356 22.80 -32.93 -24.91
N PHE A 357 21.78 -33.34 -25.66
CA PHE A 357 21.80 -33.28 -27.11
C PHE A 357 21.68 -31.82 -27.55
N ARG A 358 22.65 -31.35 -28.35
CA ARG A 358 22.50 -30.15 -29.17
C ARG A 358 21.94 -30.58 -30.52
N ASP A 359 20.84 -29.97 -30.93
CA ASP A 359 20.38 -30.08 -32.31
C ASP A 359 21.42 -29.46 -33.26
N ALA A 360 21.64 -30.12 -34.38
CA ALA A 360 22.50 -29.64 -35.46
C ALA A 360 21.69 -28.68 -36.35
N ASP A 361 22.34 -27.59 -36.74
CA ASP A 361 21.79 -26.46 -37.52
C ASP A 361 21.09 -26.87 -38.83
#